data_AF-J1YGL2-F1
#
_entry.id   AF-J1YGL2-F1
#
_cell.length_a   1.000
_cell.length_b   1.000
_cell.length_c   1.000
_cell.angle_alpha   90.00
_cell.angle_beta   90.00
_cell.angle_gamma   90.00
#
_symmetry.space_group_name_H-M   'P 1'
#
loop_
_entity.id
_entity.type
_entity.pdbx_description
1 polymer ?
#
loop_
_entity_poly.entity_id
_entity_poly.type
_entity_poly.pdbx_seq_one_letter_code
_entity_poly.pdbx_strand_id
1 'polypeptide(L)'
;MSQYTDVKKICDDLESSGKAVSLDYLLSKVSDAQATVVSHYKKWRTEQVQQRQQDAANSPSVFSEDFMAAFQREALKQTQWQTDQLNKQLTEALQAEVKAVEQVQLLQQNLRQAEQRKSELEQALANQQQQLALQADNFANVSFERDQLQLEQQQLQQQLTTQQQALEQAQRQLANAEAEAELNQQQLQQYQQQLQKQQQQLEDTTQELQQLEQNYQSALTRLQQLQQLQDETAAYQQQLTANAAQLAALQQQLQLAEQEADAKQQQLTQLQAQWQQELAAQQQRFDSLNDEHEQLRKRSTEQQRQYFEAKKQIHQQLAEYADQCAELTAERDAVLEQLAGRGQNGAAELTQQLQQLRQQNQQLQQELQQRTTADTSADAEVALLREQLASLQQQHQAAVAEQTAQQATQTEALQQAQAQLAELQQQQAAAATVDTTPLDSLIAERDEAIAAAARQADQVAELTQELAQLKAMLNAPATENSDNVEQLRATIALLKHQSALTANHQAEQREIIKQLREELQQQRDQASQIQAERYQWSKQKLQLEEQVNFVKSNSAATIERLTRYREQAQERIEQLERKLQECC
;
A
#
# COMPACT_ATOMS: atom_id res chain seq x y z
N MET A 1 -91.65 -89.73 129.93
CA MET A 1 -91.92 -89.68 131.40
C MET A 1 -91.51 -90.98 132.08
N SER A 2 -90.43 -91.62 131.61
CA SER A 2 -89.87 -92.78 132.29
C SER A 2 -89.19 -92.32 133.57
N GLN A 3 -89.85 -92.62 134.69
CA GLN A 3 -89.32 -92.34 136.01
C GLN A 3 -88.06 -93.19 136.22
N TYR A 4 -87.19 -92.77 137.14
CA TYR A 4 -85.88 -93.39 137.41
C TYR A 4 -85.92 -94.93 137.50
N THR A 5 -87.02 -95.48 138.01
CA THR A 5 -87.36 -96.91 138.05
C THR A 5 -87.29 -97.66 136.72
N ASP A 6 -87.65 -97.06 135.59
CA ASP A 6 -87.63 -97.74 134.28
C ASP A 6 -86.20 -97.86 133.75
N VAL A 7 -85.44 -96.77 133.82
CA VAL A 7 -84.01 -96.75 133.45
C VAL A 7 -83.22 -97.68 134.38
N LYS A 8 -83.53 -97.66 135.69
CA LYS A 8 -82.93 -98.56 136.68
C LYS A 8 -83.20 -100.03 136.36
N LYS A 9 -84.46 -100.43 136.09
CA LYS A 9 -84.79 -101.80 135.66
C LYS A 9 -84.01 -102.24 134.42
N ILE A 10 -83.90 -101.39 133.40
CA ILE A 10 -83.14 -101.75 132.18
C ILE A 10 -81.64 -101.91 132.49
N CYS A 11 -81.07 -101.11 133.38
CA CYS A 11 -79.67 -101.27 133.79
C CYS A 11 -79.46 -102.52 134.67
N ASP A 12 -80.37 -102.78 135.62
CA ASP A 12 -80.34 -103.96 136.51
C ASP A 12 -80.55 -105.28 135.72
N ASP A 13 -81.43 -105.30 134.71
CA ASP A 13 -81.63 -106.43 133.79
C ASP A 13 -80.41 -106.66 132.89
N LEU A 14 -79.73 -105.60 132.43
CA LEU A 14 -78.51 -105.72 131.63
C LEU A 14 -77.32 -106.22 132.45
N GLU A 15 -77.17 -105.75 133.69
CA GLU A 15 -76.09 -106.19 134.59
C GLU A 15 -76.32 -107.64 135.08
N SER A 16 -77.55 -108.01 135.43
CA SER A 16 -77.90 -109.40 135.79
C SER A 16 -77.84 -110.38 134.61
N SER A 17 -78.00 -109.91 133.36
CA SER A 17 -77.75 -110.70 132.15
C SER A 17 -76.31 -110.65 131.64
N GLY A 18 -75.39 -110.05 132.40
CA GLY A 18 -73.94 -110.04 132.12
C GLY A 18 -73.52 -109.19 130.92
N LYS A 19 -74.36 -108.27 130.45
CA LYS A 19 -74.09 -107.41 129.28
C LYS A 19 -73.62 -106.03 129.72
N ALA A 20 -72.62 -105.49 129.01
CA ALA A 20 -72.09 -104.16 129.31
C ALA A 20 -73.17 -103.08 129.06
N VAL A 21 -73.52 -102.34 130.12
CA VAL A 21 -74.50 -101.24 130.06
C VAL A 21 -73.88 -100.03 129.34
N SER A 22 -74.03 -99.96 128.02
CA SER A 22 -73.55 -98.83 127.22
C SER A 22 -74.58 -97.70 127.14
N LEU A 23 -74.09 -96.46 127.16
CA LEU A 23 -74.94 -95.26 127.12
C LEU A 23 -75.77 -95.20 125.82
N ASP A 24 -75.16 -95.55 124.68
CA ASP A 24 -75.84 -95.57 123.38
C ASP A 24 -76.96 -96.62 123.31
N TYR A 25 -76.81 -97.76 123.98
CA TYR A 25 -77.87 -98.76 124.06
C TYR A 25 -79.08 -98.25 124.87
N LEU A 26 -78.83 -97.58 126.01
CA LEU A 26 -79.89 -96.95 126.81
C LEU A 26 -80.62 -95.84 126.04
N LEU A 27 -79.87 -95.00 125.30
CA LEU A 27 -80.44 -93.95 124.44
C LEU A 27 -81.23 -94.51 123.24
N SER A 28 -80.93 -95.73 122.79
CA SER A 28 -81.71 -96.40 121.72
C SER A 28 -83.03 -97.01 122.19
N LYS A 29 -83.23 -97.19 123.51
CA LYS A 29 -84.37 -97.90 124.10
C LYS A 29 -85.34 -97.02 124.90
N VAL A 30 -84.93 -95.82 125.31
CA VAL A 30 -85.73 -94.90 126.12
C VAL A 30 -85.91 -93.58 125.38
N SER A 31 -87.15 -93.25 125.01
CA SER A 31 -87.50 -92.12 124.13
C SER A 31 -87.48 -90.73 124.81
N ASP A 32 -86.93 -90.60 126.02
CA ASP A 32 -86.82 -89.33 126.75
C ASP A 32 -85.48 -88.62 126.44
N ALA A 33 -85.39 -87.32 126.72
CA ALA A 33 -84.25 -86.48 126.32
C ALA A 33 -82.88 -86.98 126.82
N GLN A 34 -81.86 -86.92 125.96
CA GLN A 34 -80.51 -87.47 126.18
C GLN A 34 -79.87 -87.02 127.51
N ALA A 35 -80.01 -85.75 127.89
CA ALA A 35 -79.50 -85.22 129.16
C ALA A 35 -80.17 -85.86 130.40
N THR A 36 -81.47 -86.19 130.31
CA THR A 36 -82.24 -86.83 131.38
C THR A 36 -81.84 -88.30 131.53
N VAL A 37 -81.67 -89.02 130.42
CA VAL A 37 -81.17 -90.41 130.43
C VAL A 37 -79.73 -90.48 130.98
N VAL A 38 -78.86 -89.55 130.58
CA VAL A 38 -77.50 -89.41 131.13
C VAL A 38 -77.52 -89.13 132.63
N SER A 39 -78.45 -88.30 133.13
CA SER A 39 -78.53 -87.99 134.56
C SER A 39 -79.04 -89.18 135.39
N HIS A 40 -80.02 -89.94 134.89
CA HIS A 40 -80.49 -91.17 135.52
C HIS A 40 -79.43 -92.28 135.49
N TYR A 41 -78.73 -92.47 134.37
CA TYR A 41 -77.61 -93.41 134.27
C TYR A 41 -76.47 -93.05 135.22
N LYS A 42 -76.13 -91.75 135.36
CA LYS A 42 -75.17 -91.29 136.38
C LYS A 42 -75.67 -91.60 137.79
N LYS A 43 -76.95 -91.40 138.10
CA LYS A 43 -77.53 -91.72 139.43
C LYS A 43 -77.42 -93.21 139.74
N TRP A 44 -77.83 -94.08 138.82
CA TRP A 44 -77.72 -95.53 138.94
C TRP A 44 -76.26 -95.98 139.11
N ARG A 45 -75.35 -95.43 138.31
CA ARG A 45 -73.91 -95.73 138.43
C ARG A 45 -73.34 -95.30 139.79
N THR A 46 -73.83 -94.22 140.38
CA THR A 46 -73.43 -93.78 141.73
C THR A 46 -74.02 -94.70 142.81
N GLU A 47 -75.28 -95.15 142.69
CA GLU A 47 -75.87 -96.16 143.58
C GLU A 47 -75.07 -97.48 143.51
N GLN A 48 -74.73 -97.97 142.31
CA GLN A 48 -73.90 -99.16 142.10
C GLN A 48 -72.49 -99.01 142.70
N VAL A 49 -71.88 -97.82 142.62
CA VAL A 49 -70.59 -97.56 143.27
C VAL A 49 -70.72 -97.51 144.79
N GLN A 50 -71.81 -96.98 145.35
CA GLN A 50 -72.05 -96.99 146.80
C GLN A 50 -72.34 -98.40 147.35
N GLN A 51 -73.12 -99.23 146.64
CA GLN A 51 -73.32 -100.63 147.03
C GLN A 51 -72.00 -101.43 146.93
N ARG A 52 -71.24 -101.29 145.83
CA ARG A 52 -69.91 -101.93 145.73
C ARG A 52 -68.89 -101.40 146.74
N GLN A 53 -68.99 -100.16 147.22
CA GLN A 53 -68.14 -99.67 148.32
C GLN A 53 -68.54 -100.23 149.68
N GLN A 54 -69.82 -100.57 149.90
CA GLN A 54 -70.25 -101.29 151.10
C GLN A 54 -69.82 -102.77 151.08
N ASP A 55 -69.87 -103.43 149.93
CA ASP A 55 -69.42 -104.83 149.79
C ASP A 55 -67.88 -104.96 149.75
N ALA A 56 -67.15 -104.00 149.14
CA ALA A 56 -65.69 -104.01 149.08
C ALA A 56 -64.99 -103.73 150.43
N ALA A 57 -65.75 -103.34 151.47
CA ALA A 57 -65.22 -103.26 152.83
C ALA A 57 -65.03 -104.65 153.50
N ASN A 58 -65.65 -105.71 152.95
CA ASN A 58 -65.71 -107.05 153.54
C ASN A 58 -65.13 -108.17 152.65
N SER A 59 -64.26 -107.86 151.68
CA SER A 59 -63.45 -108.88 151.01
C SER A 59 -62.08 -108.38 150.53
N PRO A 60 -61.01 -109.20 150.66
CA PRO A 60 -59.64 -108.76 150.44
C PRO A 60 -59.31 -108.61 148.94
N SER A 61 -58.40 -107.68 148.62
CA SER A 61 -57.87 -107.51 147.27
C SER A 61 -57.22 -108.80 146.76
N VAL A 62 -57.69 -109.30 145.62
CA VAL A 62 -57.22 -110.54 144.99
C VAL A 62 -55.94 -110.32 144.15
N PHE A 63 -55.58 -109.07 143.88
CA PHE A 63 -54.30 -108.68 143.27
C PHE A 63 -53.45 -107.95 144.32
N SER A 64 -52.14 -108.23 144.35
CA SER A 64 -51.21 -107.50 145.21
C SER A 64 -51.08 -106.04 144.76
N GLU A 65 -50.79 -105.14 145.70
CA GLU A 65 -50.51 -103.73 145.40
C GLU A 65 -49.37 -103.60 144.37
N ASP A 66 -48.38 -104.51 144.41
CA ASP A 66 -47.28 -104.58 143.45
C ASP A 66 -47.75 -104.68 141.99
N PHE A 67 -48.80 -105.45 141.69
CA PHE A 67 -49.30 -105.58 140.31
C PHE A 67 -49.96 -104.30 139.83
N MET A 68 -50.78 -103.64 140.67
CA MET A 68 -51.40 -102.37 140.34
C MET A 68 -50.37 -101.25 140.18
N ALA A 69 -49.36 -101.20 141.05
CA ALA A 69 -48.24 -100.27 140.95
C ALA A 69 -47.38 -100.53 139.70
N ALA A 70 -47.15 -101.80 139.34
CA ALA A 70 -46.43 -102.17 138.11
C ALA A 70 -47.21 -101.76 136.85
N PHE A 71 -48.53 -102.01 136.79
CA PHE A 71 -49.36 -101.61 135.67
C PHE A 71 -49.42 -100.08 135.50
N GLN A 72 -49.57 -99.32 136.59
CA GLN A 72 -49.52 -97.85 136.55
C GLN A 72 -48.17 -97.33 136.07
N ARG A 73 -47.05 -97.95 136.49
CA ARG A 73 -45.70 -97.62 135.98
C ARG A 73 -45.56 -97.89 134.49
N GLU A 74 -46.04 -99.03 133.99
CA GLU A 74 -45.93 -99.38 132.58
C GLU A 74 -46.84 -98.50 131.70
N ALA A 75 -48.05 -98.15 132.18
CA ALA A 75 -48.93 -97.21 131.50
C ALA A 75 -48.32 -95.80 131.43
N LEU A 76 -47.78 -95.27 132.53
CA LEU A 76 -47.08 -93.98 132.56
C LEU A 76 -45.88 -93.97 131.60
N LYS A 77 -45.07 -95.03 131.61
CA LYS A 77 -43.93 -95.24 130.71
C LYS A 77 -44.35 -95.29 129.24
N GLN A 78 -45.51 -95.88 128.91
CA GLN A 78 -46.03 -95.91 127.54
C GLN A 78 -46.60 -94.55 127.10
N THR A 79 -47.26 -93.80 127.99
CA THR A 79 -47.69 -92.41 127.71
C THR A 79 -46.49 -91.47 127.57
N GLN A 80 -45.45 -91.62 128.40
CA GLN A 80 -44.19 -90.90 128.25
C GLN A 80 -43.55 -91.22 126.90
N TRP A 81 -43.41 -92.50 126.54
CA TRP A 81 -42.86 -92.91 125.23
C TRP A 81 -43.66 -92.34 124.05
N GLN A 82 -44.99 -92.36 124.08
CA GLN A 82 -45.82 -91.74 123.03
C GLN A 82 -45.63 -90.22 122.97
N THR A 83 -45.50 -89.57 124.12
CA THR A 83 -45.25 -88.12 124.23
C THR A 83 -43.86 -87.76 123.68
N ASP A 84 -42.85 -88.56 123.98
CA ASP A 84 -41.49 -88.42 123.48
C ASP A 84 -41.40 -88.66 121.97
N GLN A 85 -42.14 -89.63 121.43
CA GLN A 85 -42.26 -89.83 119.97
C GLN A 85 -42.89 -88.62 119.28
N LEU A 86 -43.99 -88.07 119.82
CA LEU A 86 -44.65 -86.88 119.28
C LEU A 86 -43.76 -85.63 119.38
N ASN A 87 -43.07 -85.44 120.52
CA ASN A 87 -42.09 -84.36 120.69
C ASN A 87 -40.93 -84.49 119.70
N LYS A 88 -40.46 -85.71 119.43
CA LYS A 88 -39.41 -85.96 118.44
C LYS A 88 -39.88 -85.62 117.03
N GLN A 89 -41.07 -86.07 116.62
CA GLN A 89 -41.65 -85.74 115.32
C GLN A 89 -41.88 -84.24 115.15
N LEU A 90 -42.37 -83.54 116.20
CA LEU A 90 -42.54 -82.09 116.20
C LEU A 90 -41.20 -81.36 116.06
N THR A 91 -40.15 -81.84 116.72
CA THR A 91 -38.79 -81.28 116.63
C THR A 91 -38.19 -81.49 115.23
N GLU A 92 -38.36 -82.70 114.65
CA GLU A 92 -37.94 -83.01 113.28
C GLU A 92 -38.69 -82.15 112.25
N ALA A 93 -40.00 -81.92 112.43
CA ALA A 93 -40.81 -81.04 111.58
C ALA A 93 -40.40 -79.57 111.68
N LEU A 94 -40.21 -79.04 112.90
CA LEU A 94 -39.71 -77.67 113.11
C LEU A 94 -38.32 -77.47 112.50
N GLN A 95 -37.43 -78.47 112.60
CA GLN A 95 -36.11 -78.40 111.97
C GLN A 95 -36.19 -78.47 110.44
N ALA A 96 -37.17 -79.18 109.87
CA ALA A 96 -37.42 -79.19 108.43
C ALA A 96 -37.96 -77.84 107.93
N GLU A 97 -38.89 -77.22 108.66
CA GLU A 97 -39.40 -75.87 108.37
C GLU A 97 -38.28 -74.81 108.40
N VAL A 98 -37.43 -74.81 109.44
CA VAL A 98 -36.28 -73.89 109.51
C VAL A 98 -35.37 -74.03 108.29
N LYS A 99 -35.02 -75.27 107.90
CA LYS A 99 -34.20 -75.54 106.70
C LYS A 99 -34.90 -75.13 105.41
N ALA A 100 -36.22 -75.29 105.31
CA ALA A 100 -37.00 -74.83 104.16
C ALA A 100 -36.99 -73.30 104.04
N VAL A 101 -37.16 -72.59 105.16
CA VAL A 101 -37.06 -71.12 105.21
C VAL A 101 -35.65 -70.65 104.84
N GLU A 102 -34.59 -71.28 105.35
CA GLU A 102 -33.20 -70.99 104.96
C GLU A 102 -32.98 -71.20 103.45
N GLN A 103 -33.49 -72.29 102.87
CA GLN A 103 -33.41 -72.55 101.42
C GLN A 103 -34.19 -71.52 100.59
N VAL A 104 -35.39 -71.11 101.04
CA VAL A 104 -36.18 -70.07 100.36
C VAL A 104 -35.47 -68.71 100.44
N GLN A 105 -34.85 -68.36 101.57
CA GLN A 105 -34.05 -67.13 101.68
C GLN A 105 -32.83 -67.15 100.74
N LEU A 106 -32.12 -68.28 100.68
CA LEU A 106 -30.99 -68.46 99.76
C LEU A 106 -31.43 -68.36 98.29
N LEU A 107 -32.56 -68.98 97.92
CA LEU A 107 -33.13 -68.88 96.58
C LEU A 107 -33.56 -67.45 96.23
N GLN A 108 -34.17 -66.70 97.17
CA GLN A 108 -34.47 -65.29 96.96
C GLN A 108 -33.22 -64.43 96.79
N GLN A 109 -32.15 -64.71 97.55
CA GLN A 109 -30.88 -64.01 97.40
C GLN A 109 -30.24 -64.28 96.02
N ASN A 110 -30.24 -65.55 95.60
CA ASN A 110 -29.76 -65.96 94.28
C ASN A 110 -30.59 -65.35 93.14
N LEU A 111 -31.92 -65.25 93.30
CA LEU A 111 -32.80 -64.60 92.33
C LEU A 111 -32.45 -63.12 92.16
N ARG A 112 -32.31 -62.37 93.26
CA ARG A 112 -31.91 -60.94 93.21
C ARG A 112 -30.53 -60.75 92.57
N GLN A 113 -29.57 -61.63 92.86
CA GLN A 113 -28.26 -61.59 92.22
C GLN A 113 -28.33 -61.90 90.71
N ALA A 114 -29.21 -62.81 90.29
CA ALA A 114 -29.44 -63.11 88.89
C ALA A 114 -30.13 -61.93 88.16
N GLU A 115 -31.09 -61.26 88.80
CA GLU A 115 -31.74 -60.05 88.29
C GLU A 115 -30.75 -58.88 88.16
N GLN A 116 -29.88 -58.67 89.15
CA GLN A 116 -28.80 -57.68 89.09
C GLN A 116 -27.84 -57.96 87.92
N ARG A 117 -27.32 -59.19 87.80
CA ARG A 117 -26.45 -59.59 86.68
C ARG A 117 -27.14 -59.47 85.33
N LYS A 118 -28.44 -59.77 85.26
CA LYS A 118 -29.23 -59.59 84.04
C LYS A 118 -29.30 -58.11 83.66
N SER A 119 -29.61 -57.22 84.60
CA SER A 119 -29.62 -55.76 84.40
C SER A 119 -28.25 -55.24 83.93
N GLU A 120 -27.17 -55.69 84.57
CA GLU A 120 -25.78 -55.34 84.19
C GLU A 120 -25.45 -55.80 82.77
N LEU A 121 -25.84 -57.01 82.39
CA LEU A 121 -25.65 -57.53 81.03
C LEU A 121 -26.52 -56.84 79.99
N GLU A 122 -27.77 -56.48 80.31
CA GLU A 122 -28.66 -55.71 79.44
C GLU A 122 -28.12 -54.30 79.21
N GLN A 123 -27.60 -53.63 80.24
CA GLN A 123 -26.91 -52.34 80.11
C GLN A 123 -25.60 -52.47 79.30
N ALA A 124 -24.80 -53.50 79.54
CA ALA A 124 -23.57 -53.74 78.79
C ALA A 124 -23.86 -54.01 77.29
N LEU A 125 -24.91 -54.77 76.99
CA LEU A 125 -25.38 -55.02 75.62
C LEU A 125 -25.86 -53.74 74.94
N ALA A 126 -26.66 -52.92 75.63
CA ALA A 126 -27.14 -51.64 75.10
C ALA A 126 -25.97 -50.68 74.81
N ASN A 127 -25.01 -50.57 75.73
CA ASN A 127 -23.79 -49.77 75.53
C ASN A 127 -22.96 -50.29 74.34
N GLN A 128 -22.82 -51.60 74.19
CA GLN A 128 -22.11 -52.21 73.05
C GLN A 128 -22.84 -51.93 71.72
N GLN A 129 -24.17 -52.04 71.68
CA GLN A 129 -24.96 -51.72 70.49
C GLN A 129 -24.84 -50.24 70.11
N GLN A 130 -24.89 -49.33 71.09
CA GLN A 130 -24.69 -47.90 70.85
C GLN A 130 -23.26 -47.61 70.35
N GLN A 131 -22.24 -48.27 70.88
CA GLN A 131 -20.86 -48.13 70.42
C GLN A 131 -20.68 -48.66 68.98
N LEU A 132 -21.32 -49.78 68.62
CA LEU A 132 -21.33 -50.32 67.27
C LEU A 132 -22.06 -49.41 66.28
N ALA A 133 -23.18 -48.80 66.69
CA ALA A 133 -23.89 -47.81 65.88
C ALA A 133 -23.01 -46.57 65.60
N LEU A 134 -22.38 -46.01 66.63
CA LEU A 134 -21.44 -44.89 66.48
C LEU A 134 -20.23 -45.25 65.60
N GLN A 135 -19.72 -46.49 65.68
CA GLN A 135 -18.68 -46.95 64.77
C GLN A 135 -19.18 -47.05 63.32
N ALA A 136 -20.39 -47.58 63.10
CA ALA A 136 -20.99 -47.66 61.78
C ALA A 136 -21.20 -46.27 61.14
N ASP A 137 -21.72 -45.30 61.89
CA ASP A 137 -21.86 -43.91 61.43
C ASP A 137 -20.49 -43.28 61.11
N ASN A 138 -19.47 -43.49 61.95
CA ASN A 138 -18.12 -43.02 61.68
C ASN A 138 -17.52 -43.65 60.41
N PHE A 139 -17.73 -44.95 60.18
CA PHE A 139 -17.30 -45.61 58.93
C PHE A 139 -18.06 -45.09 57.70
N ALA A 140 -19.35 -44.78 57.83
CA ALA A 140 -20.15 -44.19 56.77
C ALA A 140 -19.64 -42.79 56.40
N ASN A 141 -19.35 -41.94 57.40
CA ASN A 141 -18.78 -40.60 57.22
C ASN A 141 -17.40 -40.66 56.55
N VAL A 142 -16.49 -41.51 57.02
CA VAL A 142 -15.15 -41.66 56.41
C VAL A 142 -15.23 -42.24 54.99
N SER A 143 -16.18 -43.12 54.71
CA SER A 143 -16.43 -43.60 53.35
C SER A 143 -16.91 -42.46 52.45
N PHE A 144 -17.82 -41.61 52.93
CA PHE A 144 -18.32 -40.46 52.18
C PHE A 144 -17.22 -39.43 51.90
N GLU A 145 -16.40 -39.09 52.89
CA GLU A 145 -15.25 -38.20 52.74
C GLU A 145 -14.24 -38.75 51.72
N ARG A 146 -13.92 -40.05 51.77
CA ARG A 146 -13.08 -40.71 50.75
C ARG A 146 -13.67 -40.57 49.36
N ASP A 147 -14.96 -40.85 49.19
CA ASP A 147 -15.60 -40.84 47.88
C ASP A 147 -15.70 -39.41 47.31
N GLN A 148 -15.90 -38.41 48.17
CA GLN A 148 -15.84 -37.00 47.81
C GLN A 148 -14.42 -36.58 47.39
N LEU A 149 -13.39 -36.92 48.16
CA LEU A 149 -11.99 -36.64 47.82
C LEU A 149 -11.54 -37.35 46.53
N GLN A 150 -12.03 -38.56 46.27
CA GLN A 150 -11.78 -39.28 45.02
C GLN A 150 -12.44 -38.58 43.82
N LEU A 151 -13.65 -38.03 43.99
CA LEU A 151 -14.31 -37.23 42.97
C LEU A 151 -13.55 -35.92 42.70
N GLU A 152 -13.12 -35.21 43.73
CA GLU A 152 -12.31 -33.99 43.60
C GLU A 152 -10.97 -34.25 42.90
N GLN A 153 -10.26 -35.34 43.25
CA GLN A 153 -9.04 -35.74 42.56
C GLN A 153 -9.30 -36.04 41.07
N GLN A 154 -10.40 -36.73 40.75
CA GLN A 154 -10.76 -37.04 39.37
C GLN A 154 -11.12 -35.79 38.57
N GLN A 155 -11.80 -34.80 39.17
CA GLN A 155 -12.06 -33.50 38.56
C GLN A 155 -10.78 -32.69 38.33
N LEU A 156 -9.88 -32.63 39.32
CA LEU A 156 -8.57 -31.99 39.18
C LEU A 156 -7.75 -32.64 38.06
N GLN A 157 -7.75 -33.97 37.96
CA GLN A 157 -7.04 -34.69 36.90
C GLN A 157 -7.63 -34.42 35.51
N GLN A 158 -8.95 -34.31 35.38
CA GLN A 158 -9.60 -33.86 34.14
C GLN A 158 -9.19 -32.43 33.79
N GLN A 159 -9.29 -31.48 34.73
CA GLN A 159 -8.88 -30.09 34.52
C GLN A 159 -7.41 -29.97 34.07
N LEU A 160 -6.50 -30.72 34.69
CA LEU A 160 -5.08 -30.74 34.35
C LEU A 160 -4.86 -31.29 32.94
N THR A 161 -5.60 -32.33 32.55
CA THR A 161 -5.58 -32.88 31.18
C THR A 161 -6.10 -31.88 30.15
N THR A 162 -7.21 -31.18 30.43
CA THR A 162 -7.76 -30.12 29.57
C THR A 162 -6.79 -28.95 29.42
N GLN A 163 -6.15 -28.52 30.52
CA GLN A 163 -5.12 -27.48 30.49
C GLN A 163 -3.89 -27.89 29.69
N GLN A 164 -3.44 -29.15 29.76
CA GLN A 164 -2.35 -29.66 28.91
C GLN A 164 -2.73 -29.61 27.42
N GLN A 165 -3.93 -30.07 27.06
CA GLN A 165 -4.41 -30.01 25.67
C GLN A 165 -4.53 -28.57 25.14
N ALA A 166 -5.02 -27.64 25.97
CA ALA A 166 -5.08 -26.22 25.62
C ALA A 166 -3.67 -25.62 25.40
N LEU A 167 -2.69 -26.03 26.22
CA LEU A 167 -1.31 -25.58 26.12
C LEU A 167 -0.61 -26.14 24.87
N GLU A 168 -0.83 -27.42 24.53
CA GLU A 168 -0.37 -28.00 23.24
C GLU A 168 -1.01 -27.30 22.03
N GLN A 169 -2.30 -26.96 22.10
CA GLN A 169 -2.96 -26.21 21.02
C GLN A 169 -2.38 -24.80 20.87
N ALA A 170 -2.15 -24.09 21.98
CA ALA A 170 -1.51 -22.77 21.97
C ALA A 170 -0.07 -22.83 21.41
N GLN A 171 0.71 -23.87 21.76
CA GLN A 171 2.03 -24.09 21.18
C GLN A 171 2.00 -24.33 19.66
N ARG A 172 1.02 -25.10 19.16
CA ARG A 172 0.84 -25.28 17.70
C ARG A 172 0.41 -23.98 17.00
N GLN A 173 -0.44 -23.18 17.63
CA GLN A 173 -0.83 -21.87 17.09
C GLN A 173 0.36 -20.91 17.03
N LEU A 174 1.21 -20.89 18.07
CA LEU A 174 2.47 -20.12 18.07
C LEU A 174 3.41 -20.59 16.95
N ALA A 175 3.67 -21.89 16.82
CA ALA A 175 4.53 -22.43 15.77
C ALA A 175 4.02 -22.11 14.34
N ASN A 176 2.71 -22.12 14.13
CA ASN A 176 2.10 -21.70 12.86
C ASN A 176 2.29 -20.20 12.62
N ALA A 177 2.07 -19.35 13.63
CA ALA A 177 2.26 -17.91 13.54
C ALA A 177 3.75 -17.52 13.31
N GLU A 178 4.69 -18.26 13.90
CA GLU A 178 6.12 -18.12 13.64
C GLU A 178 6.45 -18.47 12.18
N ALA A 179 5.92 -19.57 11.64
CA ALA A 179 6.10 -19.94 10.23
C ALA A 179 5.48 -18.92 9.25
N GLU A 180 4.31 -18.36 9.58
CA GLU A 180 3.70 -17.26 8.81
C GLU A 180 4.54 -15.97 8.88
N ALA A 181 5.14 -15.67 10.04
CA ALA A 181 6.04 -14.54 10.19
C ALA A 181 7.34 -14.71 9.39
N GLU A 182 7.93 -15.92 9.36
CA GLU A 182 9.09 -16.23 8.51
C GLU A 182 8.74 -16.08 7.01
N LEU A 183 7.59 -16.59 6.57
CA LEU A 183 7.13 -16.45 5.18
C LEU A 183 6.95 -14.98 4.79
N ASN A 184 6.29 -14.20 5.64
CA ASN A 184 6.13 -12.75 5.45
C ASN A 184 7.49 -12.03 5.42
N GLN A 185 8.44 -12.42 6.28
CA GLN A 185 9.78 -11.84 6.28
C GLN A 185 10.53 -12.15 4.97
N GLN A 186 10.41 -13.36 4.43
CA GLN A 186 10.99 -13.72 3.13
C GLN A 186 10.35 -12.93 1.98
N GLN A 187 9.02 -12.78 1.96
CA GLN A 187 8.34 -11.94 0.96
C GLN A 187 8.81 -10.48 1.05
N LEU A 188 8.95 -9.93 2.25
CA LEU A 188 9.38 -8.55 2.45
C LEU A 188 10.83 -8.34 1.98
N GLN A 189 11.72 -9.32 2.18
CA GLN A 189 13.07 -9.32 1.59
C GLN A 189 13.04 -9.39 0.05
N GLN A 190 12.15 -10.19 -0.55
CA GLN A 190 11.99 -10.24 -2.01
C GLN A 190 11.50 -8.90 -2.57
N TYR A 191 10.52 -8.26 -1.93
CA TYR A 191 10.05 -6.92 -2.31
C TYR A 191 11.16 -5.87 -2.18
N GLN A 192 11.97 -5.90 -1.11
CA GLN A 192 13.13 -5.02 -0.99
C GLN A 192 14.16 -5.21 -2.11
N GLN A 193 14.46 -6.46 -2.50
CA GLN A 193 15.36 -6.73 -3.63
C GLN A 193 14.77 -6.28 -4.99
N GLN A 194 13.46 -6.42 -5.19
CA GLN A 194 12.80 -5.90 -6.40
C GLN A 194 12.86 -4.37 -6.45
N LEU A 195 12.57 -3.70 -5.34
CA LEU A 195 12.59 -2.24 -5.25
C LEU A 195 14.00 -1.68 -5.44
N GLN A 196 15.03 -2.35 -4.89
CA GLN A 196 16.43 -1.99 -5.13
C GLN A 196 16.85 -2.18 -6.60
N LYS A 197 16.37 -3.24 -7.28
CA LYS A 197 16.60 -3.41 -8.72
C LYS A 197 15.92 -2.32 -9.55
N GLN A 198 14.69 -1.92 -9.20
CA GLN A 198 14.01 -0.83 -9.89
C GLN A 198 14.71 0.52 -9.67
N GLN A 199 15.20 0.80 -8.45
CA GLN A 199 16.02 1.98 -8.17
C GLN A 199 17.28 2.00 -9.03
N GLN A 200 17.98 0.88 -9.14
CA GLN A 200 19.18 0.77 -9.99
C GLN A 200 18.84 0.98 -11.48
N GLN A 201 17.74 0.43 -11.98
CA GLN A 201 17.26 0.69 -13.35
C GLN A 201 16.90 2.16 -13.59
N LEU A 202 16.35 2.86 -12.59
CA LEU A 202 16.08 4.30 -12.68
C LEU A 202 17.38 5.13 -12.66
N GLU A 203 18.40 4.73 -11.89
CA GLU A 203 19.72 5.35 -11.93
C GLU A 203 20.42 5.14 -13.29
N ASP A 204 20.39 3.92 -13.83
CA ASP A 204 20.96 3.57 -15.14
C ASP A 204 20.29 4.37 -16.27
N THR A 205 18.94 4.38 -16.33
CA THR A 205 18.19 5.17 -17.34
C THR A 205 18.37 6.67 -17.17
N THR A 206 18.57 7.18 -15.94
CA THR A 206 18.92 8.59 -15.71
C THR A 206 20.32 8.92 -16.27
N GLN A 207 21.29 8.02 -16.14
CA GLN A 207 22.62 8.18 -16.74
C GLN A 207 22.57 8.12 -18.27
N GLU A 208 21.78 7.20 -18.85
CA GLU A 208 21.55 7.14 -20.30
C GLU A 208 20.94 8.44 -20.84
N LEU A 209 19.93 8.99 -20.15
CA LEU A 209 19.33 10.29 -20.50
C LEU A 209 20.35 11.44 -20.42
N GLN A 210 21.17 11.50 -19.36
CA GLN A 210 22.23 12.52 -19.26
C GLN A 210 23.27 12.41 -20.39
N GLN A 211 23.65 11.19 -20.79
CA GLN A 211 24.53 10.99 -21.94
C GLN A 211 23.86 11.43 -23.24
N LEU A 212 22.56 11.15 -23.41
CA LEU A 212 21.79 11.59 -24.58
C LEU A 212 21.69 13.12 -24.66
N GLU A 213 21.46 13.79 -23.53
CA GLU A 213 21.47 15.26 -23.44
C GLU A 213 22.83 15.86 -23.80
N GLN A 214 23.94 15.30 -23.29
CA GLN A 214 25.29 15.73 -23.65
C GLN A 214 25.58 15.53 -25.14
N ASN A 215 25.19 14.37 -25.68
CA ASN A 215 25.32 14.08 -27.11
C ASN A 215 24.50 15.08 -27.95
N TYR A 216 23.26 15.39 -27.56
CA TYR A 216 22.42 16.38 -28.22
C TYR A 216 23.02 17.79 -28.17
N GLN A 217 23.53 18.24 -27.01
CA GLN A 217 24.24 19.52 -26.88
C GLN A 217 25.46 19.58 -27.80
N SER A 218 26.26 18.51 -27.86
CA SER A 218 27.43 18.44 -28.76
C SER A 218 27.04 18.54 -30.24
N ALA A 219 25.93 17.91 -30.64
CA ALA A 219 25.40 17.98 -32.00
C ALA A 219 24.89 19.39 -32.33
N LEU A 220 24.25 20.07 -31.37
CA LEU A 220 23.76 21.44 -31.51
C LEU A 220 24.92 22.44 -31.65
N THR A 221 25.99 22.29 -30.85
CA THR A 221 27.24 23.06 -31.04
C THR A 221 27.86 22.81 -32.42
N ARG A 222 27.85 21.56 -32.90
CA ARG A 222 28.39 21.21 -34.22
C ARG A 222 27.55 21.79 -35.37
N LEU A 223 26.23 21.86 -35.22
CA LEU A 223 25.35 22.56 -36.17
C LEU A 223 25.64 24.06 -36.22
N GLN A 224 25.86 24.71 -35.06
CA GLN A 224 26.27 26.13 -35.01
C GLN A 224 27.61 26.37 -35.72
N GLN A 225 28.59 25.49 -35.54
CA GLN A 225 29.88 25.57 -36.25
C GLN A 225 29.71 25.41 -37.77
N LEU A 226 28.88 24.46 -38.22
CA LEU A 226 28.58 24.29 -39.65
C LEU A 226 27.86 25.51 -40.24
N GLN A 227 26.96 26.13 -39.47
CA GLN A 227 26.27 27.35 -39.91
C GLN A 227 27.24 28.55 -40.00
N GLN A 228 28.16 28.71 -39.04
CA GLN A 228 29.23 29.72 -39.14
C GLN A 228 30.11 29.52 -40.38
N LEU A 229 30.52 28.29 -40.68
CA LEU A 229 31.27 27.98 -41.90
C LEU A 229 30.45 28.23 -43.18
N GLN A 230 29.12 28.05 -43.13
CA GLN A 230 28.24 28.38 -44.25
C GLN A 230 28.13 29.89 -44.47
N ASP A 231 28.05 30.69 -43.40
CA ASP A 231 28.05 32.16 -43.47
C ASP A 231 29.42 32.70 -43.95
N GLU A 232 30.53 32.14 -43.47
CA GLU A 232 31.89 32.47 -43.93
C GLU A 232 32.10 32.13 -45.41
N THR A 233 31.64 30.96 -45.86
CA THR A 233 31.75 30.59 -47.29
C THR A 233 30.83 31.42 -48.18
N ALA A 234 29.64 31.82 -47.71
CA ALA A 234 28.78 32.77 -48.42
C ALA A 234 29.44 34.16 -48.53
N ALA A 235 30.06 34.66 -47.45
CA ALA A 235 30.81 35.91 -47.47
C ALA A 235 32.02 35.85 -48.43
N TYR A 236 32.75 34.74 -48.47
CA TYR A 236 33.84 34.53 -49.41
C TYR A 236 33.36 34.47 -50.87
N GLN A 237 32.22 33.82 -51.14
CA GLN A 237 31.59 33.85 -52.47
C GLN A 237 31.19 35.27 -52.90
N GLN A 238 30.65 36.10 -51.99
CA GLN A 238 30.36 37.51 -52.27
C GLN A 238 31.63 38.32 -52.55
N GLN A 239 32.74 38.06 -51.84
CA GLN A 239 34.03 38.69 -52.17
C GLN A 239 34.56 38.25 -53.54
N LEU A 240 34.41 36.97 -53.91
CA LEU A 240 34.80 36.49 -55.23
C LEU A 240 33.97 37.13 -56.36
N THR A 241 32.65 37.25 -56.20
CA THR A 241 31.81 37.91 -57.22
C THR A 241 32.08 39.42 -57.31
N ALA A 242 32.33 40.09 -56.19
CA ALA A 242 32.76 41.49 -56.17
C ALA A 242 34.10 41.68 -56.89
N ASN A 243 35.10 40.83 -56.62
CA ASN A 243 36.39 40.86 -57.31
C ASN A 243 36.25 40.54 -58.81
N ALA A 244 35.41 39.58 -59.19
CA ALA A 244 35.13 39.27 -60.59
C ALA A 244 34.48 40.47 -61.32
N ALA A 245 33.54 41.18 -60.67
CA ALA A 245 32.94 42.39 -61.21
C ALA A 245 33.95 43.53 -61.35
N GLN A 246 34.87 43.70 -60.38
CA GLN A 246 35.98 44.67 -60.48
C GLN A 246 36.93 44.34 -61.63
N LEU A 247 37.27 43.05 -61.82
CA LEU A 247 38.11 42.61 -62.95
C LEU A 247 37.43 42.83 -64.29
N ALA A 248 36.13 42.57 -64.40
CA ALA A 248 35.36 42.84 -65.62
C ALA A 248 35.30 44.36 -65.94
N ALA A 249 35.10 45.21 -64.92
CA ALA A 249 35.12 46.66 -65.07
C ALA A 249 36.50 47.18 -65.50
N LEU A 250 37.59 46.63 -64.95
CA LEU A 250 38.96 46.94 -65.37
C LEU A 250 39.24 46.48 -66.81
N GLN A 251 38.78 45.28 -67.20
CA GLN A 251 38.88 44.81 -68.59
C GLN A 251 38.13 45.73 -69.56
N GLN A 252 36.93 46.20 -69.20
CA GLN A 252 36.17 47.13 -70.02
C GLN A 252 36.85 48.50 -70.14
N GLN A 253 37.45 49.02 -69.05
CA GLN A 253 38.27 50.24 -69.12
C GLN A 253 39.50 50.06 -70.03
N LEU A 254 40.14 48.88 -69.98
CA LEU A 254 41.30 48.56 -70.82
C LEU A 254 40.90 48.50 -72.31
N GLN A 255 39.78 47.86 -72.65
CA GLN A 255 39.23 47.84 -74.01
C GLN A 255 38.85 49.24 -74.52
N LEU A 256 38.29 50.11 -73.67
CA LEU A 256 38.01 51.50 -74.03
C LEU A 256 39.31 52.28 -74.28
N ALA A 257 40.34 52.07 -73.46
CA ALA A 257 41.65 52.68 -73.64
C ALA A 257 42.37 52.17 -74.91
N GLU A 258 42.22 50.90 -75.27
CA GLU A 258 42.69 50.31 -76.52
C GLU A 258 41.97 50.93 -77.73
N GLN A 259 40.63 51.04 -77.69
CA GLN A 259 39.86 51.71 -78.74
C GLN A 259 40.21 53.19 -78.90
N GLU A 260 40.45 53.91 -77.80
CA GLU A 260 40.96 55.28 -77.84
C GLU A 260 42.37 55.38 -78.43
N ALA A 261 43.25 54.41 -78.13
CA ALA A 261 44.60 54.35 -78.67
C ALA A 261 44.58 54.06 -80.18
N ASP A 262 43.77 53.09 -80.62
CA ASP A 262 43.55 52.77 -82.04
C ASP A 262 42.95 53.97 -82.79
N ALA A 263 41.96 54.67 -82.21
CA ALA A 263 41.38 55.86 -82.80
C ALA A 263 42.42 56.99 -82.96
N LYS A 264 43.27 57.22 -81.94
CA LYS A 264 44.41 58.18 -82.02
C LYS A 264 45.44 57.74 -83.07
N GLN A 265 45.72 56.44 -83.19
CA GLN A 265 46.66 55.91 -84.20
C GLN A 265 46.09 56.02 -85.63
N GLN A 266 44.79 55.80 -85.82
CA GLN A 266 44.11 56.06 -87.09
C GLN A 266 44.14 57.56 -87.44
N GLN A 267 43.87 58.46 -86.49
CA GLN A 267 43.99 59.91 -86.70
C GLN A 267 45.41 60.31 -87.12
N LEU A 268 46.45 59.81 -86.44
CA LEU A 268 47.84 60.07 -86.81
C LEU A 268 48.16 59.56 -88.23
N THR A 269 47.67 58.38 -88.59
CA THR A 269 47.85 57.79 -89.92
C THR A 269 47.15 58.60 -91.01
N GLN A 270 45.92 59.09 -90.74
CA GLN A 270 45.19 59.97 -91.64
C GLN A 270 45.91 61.32 -91.82
N LEU A 271 46.41 61.93 -90.73
CA LEU A 271 47.21 63.14 -90.81
C LEU A 271 48.47 62.93 -91.65
N GLN A 272 49.17 61.81 -91.45
CA GLN A 272 50.36 61.46 -92.21
C GLN A 272 50.07 61.27 -93.71
N ALA A 273 48.92 60.68 -94.06
CA ALA A 273 48.47 60.55 -95.45
C ALA A 273 48.11 61.92 -96.06
N GLN A 274 47.43 62.80 -95.32
CA GLN A 274 47.15 64.18 -95.76
C GLN A 274 48.46 64.95 -96.05
N TRP A 275 49.45 64.88 -95.15
CA TRP A 275 50.76 65.49 -95.36
C TRP A 275 51.49 64.93 -96.58
N GLN A 276 51.42 63.61 -96.84
CA GLN A 276 51.99 63.03 -98.05
C GLN A 276 51.28 63.52 -99.32
N GLN A 277 49.94 63.68 -99.28
CA GLN A 277 49.16 64.16 -100.40
C GLN A 277 49.42 65.66 -100.69
N GLU A 278 49.56 66.49 -99.67
CA GLU A 278 49.99 67.90 -99.82
C GLU A 278 51.40 68.00 -100.39
N LEU A 279 52.34 67.14 -99.96
CA LEU A 279 53.70 67.10 -100.50
C LEU A 279 53.69 66.71 -101.99
N ALA A 280 52.90 65.71 -102.38
CA ALA A 280 52.75 65.30 -103.78
C ALA A 280 52.09 66.41 -104.63
N ALA A 281 51.10 67.13 -104.08
CA ALA A 281 50.47 68.26 -104.77
C ALA A 281 51.43 69.46 -104.92
N GLN A 282 52.29 69.72 -103.93
CA GLN A 282 53.38 70.70 -104.03
C GLN A 282 54.39 70.31 -105.13
N GLN A 283 54.77 69.03 -105.20
CA GLN A 283 55.65 68.51 -106.26
C GLN A 283 55.02 68.67 -107.66
N GLN A 284 53.77 68.24 -107.86
CA GLN A 284 53.08 68.41 -109.14
C GLN A 284 52.95 69.88 -109.55
N ARG A 285 52.72 70.80 -108.60
CA ARG A 285 52.74 72.24 -108.89
C ARG A 285 54.12 72.70 -109.34
N PHE A 286 55.18 72.27 -108.66
CA PHE A 286 56.56 72.58 -109.04
C PHE A 286 56.91 72.06 -110.44
N ASP A 287 56.53 70.82 -110.75
CA ASP A 287 56.73 70.21 -112.08
C ASP A 287 55.97 70.99 -113.16
N SER A 288 54.70 71.37 -112.93
CA SER A 288 53.92 72.18 -113.88
C SER A 288 54.52 73.57 -114.14
N LEU A 289 55.05 74.23 -113.10
CA LEU A 289 55.81 75.49 -113.21
C LEU A 289 57.11 75.32 -114.00
N ASN A 290 57.77 74.16 -113.88
CA ASN A 290 58.99 73.85 -114.60
C ASN A 290 58.70 73.58 -116.09
N ASP A 291 57.62 72.87 -116.41
CA ASP A 291 57.11 72.67 -117.77
C ASP A 291 56.73 74.00 -118.44
N GLU A 292 56.04 74.90 -117.74
CA GLU A 292 55.77 76.27 -118.23
C GLU A 292 57.07 77.04 -118.50
N HIS A 293 58.06 76.94 -117.60
CA HIS A 293 59.38 77.54 -117.78
C HIS A 293 60.12 76.97 -119.00
N GLU A 294 60.01 75.67 -119.27
CA GLU A 294 60.64 75.04 -120.43
C GLU A 294 59.93 75.42 -121.74
N GLN A 295 58.60 75.53 -121.73
CA GLN A 295 57.83 76.07 -122.87
C GLN A 295 58.18 77.53 -123.18
N LEU A 296 58.34 78.37 -122.14
CA LEU A 296 58.82 79.75 -122.29
C LEU A 296 60.24 79.81 -122.84
N ARG A 297 61.16 78.93 -122.40
CA ARG A 297 62.49 78.79 -123.01
C ARG A 297 62.41 78.42 -124.49
N LYS A 298 61.62 77.41 -124.87
CA LYS A 298 61.45 76.97 -126.26
C LYS A 298 60.96 78.12 -127.15
N ARG A 299 59.89 78.82 -126.73
CA ARG A 299 59.39 80.02 -127.42
C ARG A 299 60.44 81.13 -127.55
N SER A 300 61.25 81.37 -126.52
CA SER A 300 62.33 82.36 -126.56
C SER A 300 63.42 81.99 -127.58
N THR A 301 63.84 80.71 -127.63
CA THR A 301 64.76 80.23 -128.67
C THR A 301 64.17 80.28 -130.08
N GLU A 302 62.87 80.03 -130.25
CA GLU A 302 62.18 80.15 -131.53
C GLU A 302 62.13 81.60 -132.03
N GLN A 303 61.82 82.55 -131.15
CA GLN A 303 61.90 83.99 -131.44
C GLN A 303 63.33 84.43 -131.82
N GLN A 304 64.35 83.92 -131.12
CA GLN A 304 65.76 84.18 -131.49
C GLN A 304 66.12 83.61 -132.87
N ARG A 305 65.61 82.42 -133.24
CA ARG A 305 65.79 81.85 -134.59
C ARG A 305 65.15 82.74 -135.66
N GLN A 306 63.89 83.14 -135.47
CA GLN A 306 63.18 84.04 -136.40
C GLN A 306 63.91 85.37 -136.58
N TYR A 307 64.47 85.93 -135.50
CA TYR A 307 65.31 87.14 -135.56
C TYR A 307 66.60 86.94 -136.38
N PHE A 308 67.26 85.78 -136.23
CA PHE A 308 68.46 85.45 -137.03
C PHE A 308 68.15 85.20 -138.51
N GLU A 309 67.02 84.57 -138.83
CA GLU A 309 66.58 84.35 -140.21
C GLU A 309 66.21 85.66 -140.92
N ALA A 310 65.48 86.55 -140.24
CA ALA A 310 65.22 87.91 -140.73
C ALA A 310 66.52 88.69 -140.97
N LYS A 311 67.49 88.61 -140.04
CA LYS A 311 68.82 89.23 -140.19
C LYS A 311 69.59 88.68 -141.41
N LYS A 312 69.46 87.38 -141.70
CA LYS A 312 70.07 86.73 -142.87
C LYS A 312 69.44 87.21 -144.18
N GLN A 313 68.11 87.32 -144.25
CA GLN A 313 67.40 87.83 -145.43
C GLN A 313 67.82 89.28 -145.77
N ILE A 314 67.98 90.14 -144.76
CA ILE A 314 68.49 91.50 -144.95
C ILE A 314 69.92 91.52 -145.54
N HIS A 315 70.79 90.59 -145.13
CA HIS A 315 72.15 90.49 -145.67
C HIS A 315 72.19 89.96 -147.12
N GLN A 316 71.23 89.12 -147.53
CA GLN A 316 71.12 88.68 -148.93
C GLN A 316 70.60 89.81 -149.83
N GLN A 317 69.59 90.58 -149.37
CA GLN A 317 69.10 91.75 -150.10
C GLN A 317 70.19 92.82 -150.30
N LEU A 318 71.10 93.00 -149.34
CA LEU A 318 72.24 93.91 -149.47
C LEU A 318 73.33 93.43 -150.47
N ALA A 319 73.42 92.13 -150.75
CA ALA A 319 74.35 91.59 -151.74
C ALA A 319 73.81 91.76 -153.17
N GLU A 320 72.52 91.52 -153.38
CA GLU A 320 71.85 91.69 -154.69
C GLU A 320 71.82 93.17 -155.13
N TYR A 321 71.80 94.11 -154.18
CA TYR A 321 71.94 95.55 -154.46
C TYR A 321 73.35 95.98 -154.91
N ALA A 322 74.40 95.18 -154.67
CA ALA A 322 75.77 95.54 -155.04
C ALA A 322 76.04 95.33 -156.55
N ASP A 323 75.55 94.22 -157.11
CA ASP A 323 75.75 93.89 -158.53
C ASP A 323 74.83 94.72 -159.45
N GLN A 324 73.65 95.14 -158.98
CA GLN A 324 72.73 95.99 -159.75
C GLN A 324 73.20 97.45 -159.92
N CYS A 325 74.20 97.90 -159.16
CA CYS A 325 74.73 99.26 -159.24
C CYS A 325 75.77 99.50 -160.35
N ALA A 326 76.20 98.46 -161.10
CA ALA A 326 77.25 98.60 -162.12
C ALA A 326 76.73 98.89 -163.54
N GLU A 327 75.54 98.40 -163.93
CA GLU A 327 75.04 98.49 -165.32
C GLU A 327 73.95 99.57 -165.54
N LEU A 328 73.34 100.11 -164.48
CA LEU A 328 72.27 101.13 -164.59
C LEU A 328 72.72 102.55 -164.18
N THR A 329 73.95 102.93 -164.56
CA THR A 329 74.33 104.35 -164.75
C THR A 329 74.54 104.65 -166.25
N ALA A 330 73.70 104.06 -167.10
CA ALA A 330 73.55 104.44 -168.51
C ALA A 330 72.19 105.14 -168.76
N GLU A 331 71.11 104.66 -168.14
CA GLU A 331 69.74 105.15 -168.42
C GLU A 331 69.07 105.75 -167.17
N ARG A 332 69.54 106.96 -166.86
CA ARG A 332 69.04 107.91 -165.85
C ARG A 332 67.60 108.39 -166.11
N ASP A 333 67.08 108.23 -167.33
CA ASP A 333 65.98 109.07 -167.84
C ASP A 333 64.67 108.31 -168.08
N ALA A 334 64.01 107.80 -167.02
CA ALA A 334 62.54 107.71 -166.96
C ALA A 334 61.97 107.37 -165.54
N VAL A 335 61.45 108.38 -164.84
CA VAL A 335 60.08 108.45 -164.27
C VAL A 335 59.57 107.16 -163.56
N LEU A 336 59.60 107.10 -162.22
CA LEU A 336 58.47 107.40 -161.30
C LEU A 336 57.15 106.64 -161.58
N GLU A 337 56.55 105.99 -160.56
CA GLU A 337 55.25 106.39 -159.95
C GLU A 337 54.58 105.31 -159.01
N GLN A 338 54.35 105.68 -157.73
CA GLN A 338 53.25 105.27 -156.80
C GLN A 338 53.05 103.81 -156.25
N LEU A 339 53.02 103.56 -154.91
CA LEU A 339 51.88 103.52 -153.91
C LEU A 339 51.02 102.22 -153.93
N ALA A 340 50.28 101.70 -152.90
CA ALA A 340 50.13 101.88 -151.42
C ALA A 340 49.21 100.74 -150.82
N GLY A 341 48.94 100.66 -149.49
CA GLY A 341 47.91 99.76 -148.90
C GLY A 341 47.80 99.69 -147.34
N ARG A 342 46.63 99.38 -146.73
CA ARG A 342 46.30 99.61 -145.28
C ARG A 342 45.11 98.75 -144.71
N GLY A 343 45.13 98.31 -143.43
CA GLY A 343 43.94 97.93 -142.57
C GLY A 343 43.35 96.48 -142.68
N GLN A 344 42.34 96.01 -141.90
CA GLN A 344 41.85 96.33 -140.50
C GLN A 344 40.72 95.34 -139.99
N ASN A 345 40.57 95.11 -138.67
CA ASN A 345 39.41 94.48 -137.91
C ASN A 345 39.07 92.97 -138.17
N GLY A 346 38.20 92.22 -137.42
CA GLY A 346 37.54 92.37 -136.08
C GLY A 346 36.32 91.43 -135.80
N ALA A 347 35.96 91.19 -134.51
CA ALA A 347 34.71 90.60 -133.90
C ALA A 347 34.36 89.07 -133.98
N ALA A 348 33.93 88.47 -132.83
CA ALA A 348 32.74 87.57 -132.63
C ALA A 348 32.80 86.63 -131.38
N GLU A 349 32.28 87.07 -130.23
CA GLU A 349 31.78 86.21 -129.14
C GLU A 349 30.24 86.09 -129.25
N LEU A 350 29.63 84.90 -129.04
CA LEU A 350 28.27 84.72 -128.46
C LEU A 350 27.70 83.28 -128.49
N THR A 351 28.22 82.37 -129.31
CA THR A 351 27.53 81.07 -129.57
C THR A 351 27.76 79.97 -128.50
N GLN A 352 28.78 80.08 -127.64
CA GLN A 352 29.23 78.96 -126.81
C GLN A 352 28.63 78.93 -125.37
N GLN A 353 28.11 80.05 -124.85
CA GLN A 353 27.55 80.12 -123.49
C GLN A 353 26.19 79.40 -123.32
N LEU A 354 25.44 79.17 -124.40
CA LEU A 354 24.14 78.48 -124.35
C LEU A 354 24.25 76.95 -124.16
N GLN A 355 25.45 76.38 -124.27
CA GLN A 355 25.68 74.93 -124.15
C GLN A 355 26.01 74.50 -122.71
N GLN A 356 26.60 75.38 -121.90
CA GLN A 356 27.01 75.09 -120.52
C GLN A 356 25.82 74.98 -119.53
N LEU A 357 24.78 75.80 -119.72
CA LEU A 357 23.56 75.76 -118.88
C LEU A 357 22.73 74.47 -119.04
N ARG A 358 22.93 73.71 -120.12
CA ARG A 358 22.29 72.40 -120.31
C ARG A 358 22.96 71.26 -119.55
N GLN A 359 24.26 71.35 -119.24
CA GLN A 359 24.94 70.35 -118.42
C GLN A 359 24.60 70.49 -116.92
N GLN A 360 24.42 71.72 -116.41
CA GLN A 360 24.03 71.95 -115.01
C GLN A 360 22.67 71.34 -114.63
N ASN A 361 21.71 71.26 -115.56
CA ASN A 361 20.40 70.65 -115.29
C ASN A 361 20.44 69.11 -115.17
N GLN A 362 21.49 68.44 -115.68
CA GLN A 362 21.64 66.98 -115.54
C GLN A 362 22.26 66.58 -114.19
N GLN A 363 23.09 67.43 -113.57
CA GLN A 363 23.72 67.10 -112.29
C GLN A 363 22.73 67.18 -111.11
N LEU A 364 21.83 68.18 -111.11
CA LEU A 364 20.75 68.30 -110.10
C LEU A 364 19.74 67.14 -110.12
N GLN A 365 19.65 66.39 -111.23
CA GLN A 365 18.80 65.20 -111.31
C GLN A 365 19.40 63.95 -110.65
N GLN A 366 20.72 63.92 -110.39
CA GLN A 366 21.39 62.81 -109.70
C GLN A 366 21.41 63.00 -108.17
N GLU A 367 21.41 64.24 -107.67
CA GLU A 367 21.40 64.52 -106.21
C GLU A 367 20.09 64.09 -105.51
N LEU A 368 18.99 63.95 -106.24
CA LEU A 368 17.69 63.52 -105.69
C LEU A 368 17.51 61.99 -105.58
N GLN A 369 18.38 61.18 -106.19
CA GLN A 369 18.29 59.70 -106.08
C GLN A 369 19.13 59.11 -104.95
N GLN A 370 20.07 59.86 -104.36
CA GLN A 370 20.94 59.38 -103.27
C GLN A 370 20.38 59.62 -101.86
N ARG A 371 19.19 60.22 -101.71
CA ARG A 371 18.54 60.46 -100.40
C ARG A 371 17.46 59.45 -100.01
N THR A 372 17.31 58.34 -100.74
CA THR A 372 16.23 57.35 -100.53
C THR A 372 16.71 56.02 -99.93
N THR A 373 17.85 56.01 -99.25
CA THR A 373 18.42 54.82 -98.57
C THR A 373 18.90 55.16 -97.15
N ALA A 374 18.01 55.73 -96.35
CA ALA A 374 18.29 56.15 -94.97
C ALA A 374 17.08 55.90 -94.04
N ASP A 375 16.43 54.74 -94.16
CA ASP A 375 15.29 54.34 -93.31
C ASP A 375 15.23 52.83 -93.04
N THR A 376 16.40 52.18 -92.93
CA THR A 376 16.53 50.73 -92.66
C THR A 376 17.37 50.40 -91.43
N SER A 377 17.54 51.35 -90.51
CA SER A 377 18.14 51.12 -89.18
C SER A 377 17.11 51.07 -88.04
N ALA A 378 15.92 51.64 -88.21
CA ALA A 378 14.87 51.64 -87.17
C ALA A 378 14.22 50.25 -86.98
N ASP A 379 13.91 49.53 -88.06
CA ASP A 379 13.26 48.21 -87.97
C ASP A 379 14.18 47.12 -87.38
N ALA A 380 15.50 47.26 -87.51
CA ALA A 380 16.46 46.31 -86.94
C ALA A 380 16.52 46.41 -85.40
N GLU A 381 16.53 47.62 -84.84
CA GLU A 381 16.47 47.83 -83.39
C GLU A 381 15.10 47.43 -82.83
N VAL A 382 14.00 47.71 -83.55
CA VAL A 382 12.65 47.27 -83.15
C VAL A 382 12.49 45.74 -83.20
N ALA A 383 13.15 45.05 -84.14
CA ALA A 383 13.19 43.59 -84.16
C ALA A 383 13.99 43.02 -82.97
N LEU A 384 15.18 43.55 -82.70
CA LEU A 384 16.03 43.09 -81.59
C LEU A 384 15.39 43.35 -80.21
N LEU A 385 14.72 44.51 -80.04
CA LEU A 385 13.97 44.83 -78.83
C LEU A 385 12.72 43.95 -78.67
N ARG A 386 12.07 43.51 -79.76
CA ARG A 386 10.97 42.52 -79.70
C ARG A 386 11.47 41.14 -79.30
N GLU A 387 12.64 40.72 -79.78
CA GLU A 387 13.25 39.44 -79.41
C GLU A 387 13.70 39.44 -77.94
N GLN A 388 14.31 40.54 -77.46
CA GLN A 388 14.63 40.72 -76.04
C GLN A 388 13.38 40.77 -75.14
N LEU A 389 12.31 41.44 -75.57
CA LEU A 389 11.02 41.43 -74.86
C LEU A 389 10.43 40.02 -74.80
N ALA A 390 10.47 39.25 -75.88
CA ALA A 390 10.01 37.86 -75.90
C ALA A 390 10.85 36.97 -74.96
N SER A 391 12.19 37.10 -74.95
CA SER A 391 13.05 36.32 -74.06
C SER A 391 12.84 36.68 -72.58
N LEU A 392 12.63 37.97 -72.26
CA LEU A 392 12.29 38.42 -70.91
C LEU A 392 10.91 37.93 -70.47
N GLN A 393 9.92 37.91 -71.37
CA GLN A 393 8.59 37.41 -71.07
C GLN A 393 8.60 35.89 -70.84
N GLN A 394 9.44 35.15 -71.58
CA GLN A 394 9.64 33.71 -71.39
C GLN A 394 10.41 33.39 -70.09
N GLN A 395 11.46 34.16 -69.76
CA GLN A 395 12.15 34.05 -68.47
C GLN A 395 11.22 34.40 -67.30
N HIS A 396 10.36 35.41 -67.43
CA HIS A 396 9.41 35.77 -66.37
C HIS A 396 8.34 34.69 -66.19
N GLN A 397 7.83 34.09 -67.27
CA GLN A 397 6.92 32.93 -67.17
C GLN A 397 7.60 31.70 -66.56
N ALA A 398 8.87 31.43 -66.90
CA ALA A 398 9.65 30.36 -66.29
C ALA A 398 9.86 30.60 -64.78
N ALA A 399 10.24 31.82 -64.38
CA ALA A 399 10.41 32.19 -62.97
C ALA A 399 9.10 32.13 -62.18
N VAL A 400 7.97 32.53 -62.77
CA VAL A 400 6.63 32.41 -62.15
C VAL A 400 6.20 30.95 -62.04
N ALA A 401 6.51 30.10 -63.03
CA ALA A 401 6.27 28.66 -62.97
C ALA A 401 7.13 27.97 -61.89
N GLU A 402 8.40 28.36 -61.78
CA GLU A 402 9.32 27.85 -60.75
C GLU A 402 8.91 28.32 -59.35
N GLN A 403 8.47 29.58 -59.21
CA GLN A 403 7.91 30.11 -57.96
C GLN A 403 6.59 29.43 -57.56
N THR A 404 5.71 29.10 -58.51
CA THR A 404 4.49 28.32 -58.22
C THR A 404 4.77 26.85 -57.92
N ALA A 405 5.80 26.25 -58.52
CA ALA A 405 6.27 24.90 -58.14
C ALA A 405 6.89 24.88 -56.73
N GLN A 406 7.64 25.93 -56.36
CA GLN A 406 8.15 26.11 -54.99
C GLN A 406 7.03 26.38 -53.98
N GLN A 407 5.99 27.14 -54.33
CA GLN A 407 4.80 27.30 -53.48
C GLN A 407 4.00 26.00 -53.37
N ALA A 408 3.84 25.22 -54.43
CA ALA A 408 3.17 23.92 -54.38
C ALA A 408 3.90 22.95 -53.44
N THR A 409 5.22 22.82 -53.58
CA THR A 409 6.05 21.97 -52.70
C THR A 409 6.11 22.46 -51.25
N GLN A 410 6.10 23.78 -51.01
CA GLN A 410 5.92 24.34 -49.66
C GLN A 410 4.52 24.04 -49.10
N THR A 411 3.47 24.05 -49.92
CA THR A 411 2.10 23.75 -49.49
C THR A 411 1.93 22.26 -49.17
N GLU A 412 2.52 21.36 -49.97
CA GLU A 412 2.58 19.93 -49.68
C GLU A 412 3.39 19.63 -48.41
N ALA A 413 4.55 20.29 -48.23
CA ALA A 413 5.35 20.16 -47.01
C ALA A 413 4.58 20.66 -45.76
N LEU A 414 3.80 21.73 -45.90
CA LEU A 414 2.99 22.28 -44.81
C LEU A 414 1.76 21.40 -44.51
N GLN A 415 1.16 20.77 -45.52
CA GLN A 415 0.13 19.73 -45.33
C GLN A 415 0.70 18.47 -44.67
N GLN A 416 1.90 18.02 -45.05
CA GLN A 416 2.57 16.89 -44.39
C GLN A 416 2.94 17.22 -42.94
N ALA A 417 3.42 18.43 -42.65
CA ALA A 417 3.66 18.90 -41.29
C ALA A 417 2.37 18.99 -40.46
N GLN A 418 1.25 19.44 -41.06
CA GLN A 418 -0.07 19.43 -40.42
C GLN A 418 -0.59 18.01 -40.17
N ALA A 419 -0.37 17.06 -41.08
CA ALA A 419 -0.71 15.66 -40.88
C ALA A 419 0.11 15.03 -39.74
N GLN A 420 1.43 15.30 -39.68
CA GLN A 420 2.30 14.85 -38.59
C GLN A 420 1.93 15.49 -37.24
N LEU A 421 1.49 16.76 -37.22
CA LEU A 421 0.97 17.40 -36.02
C LEU A 421 -0.37 16.81 -35.56
N ALA A 422 -1.26 16.45 -36.49
CA ALA A 422 -2.51 15.76 -36.17
C ALA A 422 -2.26 14.34 -35.63
N GLU A 423 -1.29 13.62 -36.21
CA GLU A 423 -0.87 12.29 -35.75
C GLU A 423 -0.20 12.36 -34.37
N LEU A 424 0.64 13.37 -34.10
CA LEU A 424 1.19 13.65 -32.78
C LEU A 424 0.13 14.07 -31.76
N GLN A 425 -0.88 14.85 -32.13
CA GLN A 425 -2.02 15.14 -31.25
C GLN A 425 -2.83 13.87 -30.93
N GLN A 426 -3.01 12.98 -31.90
CA GLN A 426 -3.70 11.71 -31.69
C GLN A 426 -2.90 10.75 -30.80
N GLN A 427 -1.56 10.75 -30.94
CA GLN A 427 -0.66 10.01 -30.05
C GLN A 427 -0.58 10.61 -28.64
N GLN A 428 -0.64 11.94 -28.48
CA GLN A 428 -0.76 12.58 -27.16
C GLN A 428 -2.10 12.29 -26.49
N ALA A 429 -3.20 12.22 -27.24
CA ALA A 429 -4.49 11.77 -26.71
C ALA A 429 -4.46 10.28 -26.27
N ALA A 430 -3.68 9.44 -26.94
CA ALA A 430 -3.44 8.05 -26.53
C ALA A 430 -2.42 7.89 -25.38
N ALA A 431 -1.52 8.86 -25.19
CA ALA A 431 -0.60 8.89 -24.05
C ALA A 431 -1.22 9.48 -22.78
N ALA A 432 -2.34 10.21 -22.91
CA ALA A 432 -3.12 10.72 -21.79
C ALA A 432 -4.01 9.66 -21.12
N THR A 433 -4.10 8.44 -21.66
CA THR A 433 -4.75 7.30 -20.97
C THR A 433 -3.75 6.55 -20.07
N VAL A 434 -3.23 7.27 -19.08
CA VAL A 434 -2.74 6.67 -17.83
C VAL A 434 -3.91 6.70 -16.85
N ASP A 435 -4.20 5.58 -16.16
CA ASP A 435 -5.39 5.42 -15.32
C ASP A 435 -5.58 6.52 -14.25
N THR A 436 -6.44 7.51 -14.54
CA THR A 436 -7.05 8.41 -13.53
C THR A 436 -8.41 7.89 -13.04
N THR A 437 -8.89 6.78 -13.63
CA THR A 437 -10.15 6.09 -13.30
C THR A 437 -10.40 5.87 -11.80
N PRO A 438 -9.43 5.54 -10.92
CA PRO A 438 -9.68 5.44 -9.48
C PRO A 438 -9.75 6.79 -8.76
N LEU A 439 -9.11 7.85 -9.28
CA LEU A 439 -9.07 9.15 -8.59
C LEU A 439 -10.32 9.99 -8.92
N ASP A 440 -10.72 10.02 -10.19
CA ASP A 440 -11.91 10.76 -10.63
C ASP A 440 -13.21 10.14 -10.07
N SER A 441 -13.25 8.80 -9.91
CA SER A 441 -14.35 8.11 -9.24
C SER A 441 -14.41 8.41 -7.74
N LEU A 442 -13.28 8.40 -7.03
CA LEU A 442 -13.24 8.76 -5.60
C LEU A 442 -13.58 10.24 -5.35
N ILE A 443 -13.25 11.16 -6.27
CA ILE A 443 -13.67 12.57 -6.19
C ILE A 443 -15.19 12.69 -6.41
N ALA A 444 -15.74 12.00 -7.41
CA ALA A 444 -17.19 11.99 -7.65
C ALA A 444 -17.98 11.37 -6.46
N GLU A 445 -17.48 10.29 -5.88
CA GLU A 445 -18.10 9.62 -4.73
C GLU A 445 -18.05 10.48 -3.46
N ARG A 446 -16.94 11.21 -3.24
CA ARG A 446 -16.84 12.23 -2.18
C ARG A 446 -17.85 13.35 -2.38
N ASP A 447 -17.99 13.87 -3.60
CA ASP A 447 -18.82 15.03 -3.87
C ASP A 447 -20.32 14.68 -3.86
N GLU A 448 -20.72 13.46 -4.28
CA GLU A 448 -22.07 12.95 -4.06
C GLU A 448 -22.37 12.72 -2.57
N ALA A 449 -21.40 12.25 -1.78
CA ALA A 449 -21.56 12.10 -0.33
C ALA A 449 -21.73 13.45 0.40
N ILE A 450 -20.99 14.48 0.00
CA ILE A 450 -21.15 15.85 0.52
C ILE A 450 -22.52 16.42 0.09
N ALA A 451 -22.94 16.21 -1.16
CA ALA A 451 -24.26 16.63 -1.64
C ALA A 451 -25.40 15.91 -0.90
N ALA A 452 -25.26 14.61 -0.61
CA ALA A 452 -26.23 13.85 0.17
C ALA A 452 -26.33 14.35 1.61
N ALA A 453 -25.21 14.67 2.27
CA ALA A 453 -25.19 15.26 3.61
C ALA A 453 -25.84 16.65 3.64
N ALA A 454 -25.62 17.48 2.61
CA ALA A 454 -26.29 18.78 2.47
C ALA A 454 -27.81 18.62 2.31
N ARG A 455 -28.27 17.74 1.41
CA ARG A 455 -29.71 17.43 1.22
C ARG A 455 -30.38 16.95 2.53
N GLN A 456 -29.67 16.16 3.35
CA GLN A 456 -30.18 15.73 4.67
C GLN A 456 -30.23 16.89 5.67
N ALA A 457 -29.26 17.80 5.68
CA ALA A 457 -29.29 18.99 6.52
C ALA A 457 -30.46 19.92 6.15
N ASP A 458 -30.71 20.12 4.85
CA ASP A 458 -31.84 20.91 4.34
C ASP A 458 -33.20 20.28 4.71
N GLN A 459 -33.34 18.95 4.56
CA GLN A 459 -34.55 18.23 5.01
C GLN A 459 -34.78 18.35 6.52
N VAL A 460 -33.73 18.32 7.34
CA VAL A 460 -33.86 18.55 8.79
C VAL A 460 -34.27 19.99 9.09
N ALA A 461 -33.82 20.97 8.30
CA ALA A 461 -34.23 22.37 8.43
C ALA A 461 -35.71 22.56 8.06
N GLU A 462 -36.18 22.00 6.93
CA GLU A 462 -37.58 22.02 6.53
C GLU A 462 -38.49 21.36 7.57
N LEU A 463 -38.17 20.15 8.03
CA LEU A 463 -38.94 19.45 9.08
C LEU A 463 -38.98 20.23 10.41
N THR A 464 -37.91 20.97 10.73
CA THR A 464 -37.88 21.86 11.90
C THR A 464 -38.80 23.07 11.72
N GLN A 465 -38.90 23.60 10.50
CA GLN A 465 -39.80 24.70 10.16
C GLN A 465 -41.27 24.26 10.11
N GLU A 466 -41.58 23.08 9.57
CA GLU A 466 -42.92 22.48 9.61
C GLU A 466 -43.39 22.20 11.04
N LEU A 467 -42.51 21.66 11.90
CA LEU A 467 -42.81 21.50 13.33
C LEU A 467 -43.10 22.83 14.03
N ALA A 468 -42.43 23.92 13.63
CA ALA A 468 -42.75 25.26 14.15
C ALA A 468 -44.12 25.77 13.67
N GLN A 469 -44.48 25.55 12.41
CA GLN A 469 -45.80 25.92 11.86
C GLN A 469 -46.95 25.10 12.48
N LEU A 470 -46.81 23.78 12.58
CA LEU A 470 -47.81 22.91 13.19
C LEU A 470 -48.01 23.23 14.68
N LYS A 471 -46.93 23.58 15.40
CA LYS A 471 -46.99 24.02 16.79
C LYS A 471 -47.64 25.40 16.96
N ALA A 472 -47.57 26.27 15.95
CA ALA A 472 -48.32 27.52 15.90
C ALA A 472 -49.82 27.29 15.63
N MET A 473 -50.17 26.39 14.70
CA MET A 473 -51.56 25.99 14.45
C MET A 473 -52.24 25.35 15.66
N LEU A 474 -51.51 24.56 16.45
CA LEU A 474 -52.06 23.88 17.64
C LEU A 474 -52.45 24.85 18.78
N ASN A 475 -52.02 26.12 18.73
CA ASN A 475 -52.39 27.16 19.70
C ASN A 475 -53.65 27.95 19.29
N ALA A 476 -54.25 27.68 18.14
CA ALA A 476 -55.54 28.25 17.75
C ALA A 476 -56.70 27.49 18.44
N PRO A 477 -57.64 28.17 19.11
CA PRO A 477 -58.66 27.49 19.91
C PRO A 477 -59.85 26.97 19.08
N ALA A 478 -60.05 25.64 19.11
CA ALA A 478 -61.30 24.86 18.92
C ALA A 478 -62.22 25.20 17.72
N THR A 479 -62.64 24.24 16.88
CA THR A 479 -63.53 23.11 17.21
C THR A 479 -63.51 21.98 16.14
N GLU A 480 -64.32 20.93 16.33
CA GLU A 480 -64.68 19.83 15.39
C GLU A 480 -63.70 18.67 15.12
N ASN A 481 -62.43 18.73 15.52
CA ASN A 481 -61.43 17.72 15.12
C ASN A 481 -60.97 16.76 16.25
N SER A 482 -61.87 16.04 16.92
CA SER A 482 -61.49 15.08 17.99
C SER A 482 -60.58 13.96 17.48
N ASP A 483 -61.02 13.23 16.45
CA ASP A 483 -60.30 12.07 15.91
C ASP A 483 -58.99 12.49 15.23
N ASN A 484 -58.99 13.65 14.56
CA ASN A 484 -57.78 14.26 14.01
C ASN A 484 -56.81 14.70 15.12
N VAL A 485 -57.28 15.17 16.27
CA VAL A 485 -56.43 15.46 17.44
C VAL A 485 -55.87 14.19 18.07
N GLU A 486 -56.62 13.08 18.10
CA GLU A 486 -56.08 11.79 18.55
C GLU A 486 -55.06 11.19 17.57
N GLN A 487 -55.31 11.25 16.26
CA GLN A 487 -54.32 10.87 15.24
C GLN A 487 -53.07 11.74 15.33
N LEU A 488 -53.20 13.07 15.45
CA LEU A 488 -52.06 13.97 15.64
C LEU A 488 -51.30 13.68 16.95
N ARG A 489 -52.00 13.32 18.04
CA ARG A 489 -51.35 12.87 19.29
C ARG A 489 -50.58 11.55 19.09
N ALA A 490 -51.13 10.59 18.35
CA ALA A 490 -50.44 9.34 18.02
C ALA A 490 -49.20 9.59 17.15
N THR A 491 -49.30 10.44 16.13
CA THR A 491 -48.17 10.85 15.29
C THR A 491 -47.11 11.60 16.11
N ILE A 492 -47.50 12.50 17.01
CA ILE A 492 -46.57 13.17 17.95
C ILE A 492 -45.90 12.16 18.89
N ALA A 493 -46.60 11.13 19.36
CA ALA A 493 -46.01 10.07 20.17
C ALA A 493 -44.99 9.24 19.38
N LEU A 494 -45.29 8.90 18.12
CA LEU A 494 -44.39 8.18 17.23
C LEU A 494 -43.16 9.00 16.83
N LEU A 495 -43.33 10.30 16.52
CA LEU A 495 -42.22 11.22 16.26
C LEU A 495 -41.36 11.44 17.51
N LYS A 496 -41.96 11.51 18.71
CA LYS A 496 -41.20 11.51 19.97
C LYS A 496 -40.41 10.22 20.15
N HIS A 497 -40.99 9.07 19.83
CA HIS A 497 -40.28 7.78 19.88
C HIS A 497 -39.11 7.74 18.88
N GLN A 498 -39.29 8.22 17.65
CA GLN A 498 -38.20 8.35 16.68
C GLN A 498 -37.12 9.30 17.18
N SER A 499 -37.48 10.49 17.69
CA SER A 499 -36.49 11.43 18.24
C SER A 499 -35.71 10.85 19.43
N ALA A 500 -36.34 10.03 20.27
CA ALA A 500 -35.68 9.31 21.35
C ALA A 500 -34.74 8.20 20.82
N LEU A 501 -35.13 7.47 19.77
CA LEU A 501 -34.26 6.50 19.11
C LEU A 501 -33.04 7.17 18.46
N THR A 502 -33.23 8.28 17.75
CA THR A 502 -32.12 9.06 17.16
C THR A 502 -31.21 9.65 18.25
N ALA A 503 -31.77 10.14 19.35
CA ALA A 503 -30.99 10.63 20.50
C ALA A 503 -30.16 9.51 21.17
N ASN A 504 -30.75 8.32 21.35
CA ASN A 504 -30.03 7.14 21.84
C ASN A 504 -28.92 6.72 20.88
N HIS A 505 -29.19 6.67 19.57
CA HIS A 505 -28.18 6.32 18.57
C HIS A 505 -27.03 7.35 18.53
N GLN A 506 -27.33 8.65 18.68
CA GLN A 506 -26.30 9.68 18.83
C GLN A 506 -25.52 9.56 20.15
N ALA A 507 -26.12 9.05 21.22
CA ALA A 507 -25.41 8.76 22.47
C ALA A 507 -24.49 7.54 22.33
N GLU A 508 -24.96 6.46 21.68
CA GLU A 508 -24.15 5.29 21.32
C GLU A 508 -22.95 5.68 20.45
N GLN A 509 -23.16 6.47 19.39
CA GLN A 509 -22.09 6.99 18.55
C GLN A 509 -21.07 7.82 19.35
N ARG A 510 -21.51 8.64 20.31
CA ARG A 510 -20.60 9.41 21.18
C ARG A 510 -19.76 8.51 22.08
N GLU A 511 -20.35 7.44 22.63
CA GLU A 511 -19.62 6.50 23.47
C GLU A 511 -18.64 5.65 22.65
N ILE A 512 -19.00 5.23 21.43
CA ILE A 512 -18.09 4.57 20.48
C ILE A 512 -16.93 5.50 20.11
N ILE A 513 -17.19 6.77 19.78
CA ILE A 513 -16.12 7.76 19.50
C ILE A 513 -15.22 7.98 20.72
N LYS A 514 -15.77 7.92 21.94
CA LYS A 514 -15.00 8.01 23.18
C LYS A 514 -14.13 6.77 23.40
N GLN A 515 -14.67 5.57 23.21
CA GLN A 515 -13.92 4.31 23.26
C GLN A 515 -12.77 4.31 22.25
N LEU A 516 -13.03 4.67 20.98
CA LEU A 516 -11.99 4.78 19.95
C LEU A 516 -10.90 5.81 20.30
N ARG A 517 -11.25 6.92 20.98
CA ARG A 517 -10.28 7.90 21.48
C ARG A 517 -9.45 7.36 22.65
N GLU A 518 -10.06 6.59 23.55
CA GLU A 518 -9.37 5.94 24.65
C GLU A 518 -8.42 4.84 24.14
N GLU A 519 -8.83 4.04 23.14
CA GLU A 519 -7.98 3.06 22.45
C GLU A 519 -6.81 3.73 21.70
N LEU A 520 -7.05 4.79 20.93
CA LEU A 520 -5.99 5.54 20.25
C LEU A 520 -5.01 6.18 21.25
N GLN A 521 -5.49 6.65 22.39
CA GLN A 521 -4.64 7.17 23.46
C GLN A 521 -3.80 6.06 24.09
N GLN A 522 -4.40 4.90 24.38
CA GLN A 522 -3.66 3.72 24.89
C GLN A 522 -2.58 3.25 23.89
N GLN A 523 -2.89 3.17 22.59
CA GLN A 523 -1.90 2.82 21.57
C GLN A 523 -0.75 3.83 21.50
N ARG A 524 -1.05 5.14 21.64
CA ARG A 524 -0.05 6.20 21.68
C ARG A 524 0.86 6.08 22.91
N ASP A 525 0.28 5.79 24.07
CA ASP A 525 1.03 5.63 25.32
C ASP A 525 1.89 4.35 25.30
N GLN A 526 1.39 3.25 24.74
CA GLN A 526 2.16 2.03 24.47
C GLN A 526 3.32 2.28 23.51
N ALA A 527 3.09 2.99 22.40
CA ALA A 527 4.16 3.35 21.45
C ALA A 527 5.25 4.21 22.11
N SER A 528 4.86 5.15 22.98
CA SER A 528 5.78 5.96 23.78
C SER A 528 6.60 5.11 24.77
N GLN A 529 5.98 4.13 25.42
CA GLN A 529 6.66 3.19 26.32
C GLN A 529 7.69 2.33 25.56
N ILE A 530 7.29 1.73 24.43
CA ILE A 530 8.18 0.92 23.58
C ILE A 530 9.37 1.76 23.07
N GLN A 531 9.16 3.05 22.74
CA GLN A 531 10.24 3.95 22.34
C GLN A 531 11.22 4.22 23.50
N ALA A 532 10.71 4.43 24.72
CA ALA A 532 11.52 4.62 25.92
C ALA A 532 12.32 3.35 26.27
N GLU A 533 11.71 2.17 26.19
CA GLU A 533 12.38 0.88 26.40
C GLU A 533 13.47 0.63 25.34
N ARG A 534 13.18 0.87 24.06
CA ARG A 534 14.19 0.77 22.98
C ARG A 534 15.40 1.69 23.24
N TYR A 535 15.16 2.90 23.75
CA TYR A 535 16.24 3.80 24.12
C TYR A 535 17.07 3.25 25.30
N GLN A 536 16.43 2.69 26.33
CA GLN A 536 17.12 2.04 27.45
C GLN A 536 17.94 0.82 26.99
N TRP A 537 17.37 -0.05 26.16
CA TRP A 537 18.07 -1.22 25.60
C TRP A 537 19.25 -0.81 24.72
N SER A 538 19.11 0.25 23.90
CA SER A 538 20.23 0.78 23.10
C SER A 538 21.38 1.28 24.00
N LYS A 539 21.06 1.96 25.10
CA LYS A 539 22.04 2.42 26.09
C LYS A 539 22.74 1.25 26.80
N GLN A 540 21.99 0.22 27.22
CA GLN A 540 22.56 -0.99 27.83
C GLN A 540 23.46 -1.76 26.85
N LYS A 541 23.03 -1.89 25.59
CA LYS A 541 23.83 -2.50 24.52
C LYS A 541 25.17 -1.77 24.34
N LEU A 542 25.15 -0.44 24.25
CA LEU A 542 26.37 0.36 24.12
C LEU A 542 27.33 0.14 25.31
N GLN A 543 26.81 0.13 26.54
CA GLN A 543 27.60 -0.15 27.74
C GLN A 543 28.21 -1.57 27.75
N LEU A 544 27.49 -2.57 27.25
CA LEU A 544 28.01 -3.94 27.09
C LEU A 544 29.07 -4.01 25.98
N GLU A 545 28.89 -3.30 24.87
CA GLU A 545 29.89 -3.20 23.80
C GLU A 545 31.18 -2.52 24.30
N GLU A 546 31.07 -1.45 25.09
CA GLU A 546 32.21 -0.82 25.77
C GLU A 546 32.93 -1.80 26.71
N GLN A 547 32.20 -2.55 27.55
CA GLN A 547 32.78 -3.57 28.44
C GLN A 547 33.47 -4.70 27.67
N VAL A 548 32.85 -5.21 26.60
CA VAL A 548 33.44 -6.24 25.74
C VAL A 548 34.70 -5.72 25.05
N ASN A 549 34.71 -4.47 24.58
CA ASN A 549 35.88 -3.86 23.98
C ASN A 549 37.01 -3.62 25.01
N PHE A 550 36.67 -3.24 26.24
CA PHE A 550 37.63 -3.16 27.35
C PHE A 550 38.26 -4.53 27.66
N VAL A 551 37.44 -5.58 27.78
CA VAL A 551 37.92 -6.96 28.03
C VAL A 551 38.79 -7.46 26.86
N LYS A 552 38.40 -7.19 25.61
CA LYS A 552 39.21 -7.52 24.42
C LYS A 552 40.55 -6.78 24.40
N SER A 553 40.57 -5.49 24.73
CA SER A 553 41.80 -4.69 24.81
C SER A 553 42.72 -5.20 25.93
N ASN A 554 42.15 -5.51 27.10
CA ASN A 554 42.91 -6.04 28.24
C ASN A 554 43.45 -7.45 27.98
N SER A 555 42.66 -8.33 27.37
CA SER A 555 43.11 -9.68 27.02
C SER A 555 44.16 -9.66 25.91
N ALA A 556 44.01 -8.81 24.87
CA ALA A 556 45.02 -8.60 23.85
C ALA A 556 46.35 -8.09 24.46
N ALA A 557 46.30 -7.08 25.34
CA ALA A 557 47.49 -6.57 26.03
C ALA A 557 48.13 -7.61 26.97
N THR A 558 47.32 -8.51 27.56
CA THR A 558 47.82 -9.62 28.40
C THR A 558 48.49 -10.69 27.54
N ILE A 559 47.88 -11.06 26.41
CA ILE A 559 48.47 -11.98 25.42
C ILE A 559 49.79 -11.41 24.90
N GLU A 560 49.83 -10.13 24.52
CA GLU A 560 51.06 -9.48 24.04
C GLU A 560 52.19 -9.52 25.08
N ARG A 561 51.88 -9.25 26.36
CA ARG A 561 52.86 -9.40 27.46
C ARG A 561 53.34 -10.84 27.60
N LEU A 562 52.45 -11.83 27.59
CA LEU A 562 52.81 -13.23 27.71
C LEU A 562 53.65 -13.72 26.52
N THR A 563 53.34 -13.28 25.30
CA THR A 563 54.14 -13.55 24.10
C THR A 563 55.55 -12.95 24.23
N ARG A 564 55.68 -11.68 24.61
CA ARG A 564 56.99 -11.05 24.85
C ARG A 564 57.80 -11.76 25.94
N TYR A 565 57.16 -12.20 27.04
CA TYR A 565 57.82 -12.99 28.08
C TYR A 565 58.28 -14.37 27.56
N ARG A 566 57.48 -15.02 26.72
CA ARG A 566 57.86 -16.28 26.06
C ARG A 566 59.06 -16.08 25.14
N GLU A 567 59.05 -15.04 24.29
CA GLU A 567 60.14 -14.70 23.39
C GLU A 567 61.45 -14.47 24.16
N GLN A 568 61.42 -13.63 25.21
CA GLN A 568 62.58 -13.40 26.09
C GLN A 568 63.08 -14.69 26.78
N ALA A 569 62.17 -15.59 27.16
CA ALA A 569 62.55 -16.88 27.74
C ALA A 569 63.21 -17.80 26.70
N GLN A 570 62.72 -17.81 25.46
CA GLN A 570 63.31 -18.57 24.35
C GLN A 570 64.70 -18.03 23.97
N GLU A 571 64.86 -16.72 23.80
CA GLU A 571 66.18 -16.10 23.56
C GLU A 571 67.19 -16.47 24.66
N ARG A 572 66.74 -16.50 25.93
CA ARG A 572 67.60 -16.86 27.06
C ARG A 572 67.95 -18.35 27.09
N ILE A 573 67.07 -19.24 26.62
CA ILE A 573 67.37 -20.65 26.42
C ILE A 573 68.42 -20.80 25.30
N GLU A 574 68.20 -20.19 24.13
CA GLU A 574 69.17 -20.23 23.02
C GLU A 574 70.55 -19.69 23.41
N GLN A 575 70.62 -18.62 24.21
CA GLN A 575 71.89 -18.11 24.73
C GLN A 575 72.59 -19.08 25.68
N LEU A 576 71.85 -19.85 26.48
CA LEU A 576 72.40 -20.89 27.35
C LEU A 576 72.84 -22.12 26.54
N GLU A 577 72.08 -22.51 25.53
CA GLU A 577 72.45 -23.59 24.60
C GLU A 577 73.72 -23.27 23.82
N ARG A 578 73.88 -22.05 23.30
CA ARG A 578 75.14 -21.60 22.66
C ARG A 578 76.32 -21.64 23.63
N LYS A 579 76.16 -21.15 24.86
CA LYS A 579 77.21 -21.21 25.88
C LYS A 579 77.61 -22.65 26.25
N LEU A 580 76.65 -23.57 26.28
CA LEU A 580 76.92 -25.00 26.48
C LEU A 580 77.67 -25.61 25.28
N GLN A 581 77.33 -25.21 24.04
CA GLN A 581 78.07 -25.61 22.85
C GLN A 581 79.50 -25.04 22.79
N GLU A 582 79.72 -23.84 23.35
CA GLU A 582 81.06 -23.22 23.46
C GLU A 582 81.93 -23.81 24.57
N CYS A 583 81.36 -24.59 25.51
CA CYS A 583 82.07 -25.21 26.63
C CYS A 583 82.42 -26.71 26.40
N CYS A 584 82.05 -27.27 25.24
CA CYS A 584 82.30 -28.65 24.84
C CYS A 584 83.24 -28.70 23.63
#